data_AF-A0A7W0MBR3-F1
#
_entry.id   AF-A0A7W0MBR3-F1
#
_cell.length_a   1.000
_cell.length_b   1.000
_cell.length_c   1.000
_cell.angle_alpha   90.00
_cell.angle_beta   90.00
_cell.angle_gamma   90.00
#
_symmetry.space_group_name_H-M   'P 1'
#
loop_
_entity.id
_entity.type
_entity.pdbx_description
1 polymer ?
#
loop_
_entity_poly.entity_id
_entity_poly.type
_entity_poly.pdbx_seq_one_letter_code
_entity_poly.pdbx_strand_id
1 'polypeptide(L)'
;MSLASAVFVAAQAGLLIVAGLATLWWSEDLMKFLIHMIGEERTLGAGNVIRTEDGGTLLTNPGGMALWTLPFLFLGVVQLSAAGTLIWLRWCRSSSTGGSTF
;
A
#
# COMPACT_ATOMS: atom_id res chain seq x y z
N MET A 1 -0.09 28.83 -10.75
CA MET A 1 -0.87 27.92 -9.88
C MET A 1 -1.43 28.76 -8.76
N SER A 2 -2.72 28.63 -8.43
CA SER A 2 -3.24 29.26 -7.23
C SER A 2 -2.63 28.58 -5.99
N LEU A 3 -2.44 29.33 -4.90
CA LEU A 3 -1.98 28.80 -3.61
C LEU A 3 -2.79 27.57 -3.20
N ALA A 4 -4.11 27.61 -3.40
CA ALA A 4 -5.03 26.52 -3.12
C ALA A 4 -4.66 25.21 -3.86
N SER A 5 -4.36 25.28 -5.15
CA SER A 5 -3.95 24.09 -5.93
C SER A 5 -2.62 23.50 -5.44
N ALA A 6 -1.70 24.35 -4.97
CA ALA A 6 -0.41 23.89 -4.43
C ALA A 6 -0.58 23.18 -3.09
N VAL A 7 -1.42 23.71 -2.19
CA VAL A 7 -1.72 23.07 -0.90
C VAL A 7 -2.45 21.75 -1.12
N PHE A 8 -3.41 21.71 -2.05
CA PHE A 8 -4.15 20.50 -2.38
C PHE A 8 -3.23 19.36 -2.85
N VAL A 9 -2.31 19.63 -3.79
CA VAL A 9 -1.36 18.62 -4.28
C VAL A 9 -0.42 18.13 -3.16
N ALA A 10 0.05 19.03 -2.29
CA ALA A 10 0.89 18.65 -1.16
C ALA A 10 0.14 17.77 -0.15
N ALA A 11 -1.13 18.09 0.13
CA ALA A 11 -1.99 17.30 0.99
C ALA A 11 -2.24 15.89 0.39
N GLN A 12 -2.51 15.80 -0.91
CA GLN A 12 -2.67 14.51 -1.60
C GLN A 12 -1.39 13.67 -1.54
N ALA A 13 -0.22 14.26 -1.77
CA ALA A 13 1.06 13.57 -1.64
C ALA A 13 1.27 13.06 -0.21
N GLY A 14 0.98 13.89 0.80
CA GLY A 14 1.06 13.48 2.21
C GLY A 14 0.12 12.32 2.53
N LEU A 15 -1.13 12.38 2.08
CA LEU A 15 -2.11 11.31 2.28
C LEU A 15 -1.66 10.01 1.62
N LEU A 16 -1.10 10.07 0.41
CA LEU A 16 -0.57 8.88 -0.29
C LEU A 16 0.66 8.29 0.42
N ILE A 17 1.51 9.11 1.04
CA ILE A 17 2.62 8.62 1.86
C ILE A 17 2.09 7.87 3.08
N VAL A 18 1.16 8.48 3.83
CA VAL A 18 0.58 7.87 5.02
C VAL A 18 -0.15 6.58 4.66
N ALA A 19 -0.96 6.59 3.59
CA ALA A 19 -1.64 5.40 3.09
C ALA A 19 -0.66 4.31 2.63
N GLY A 20 0.41 4.68 1.91
CA GLY A 20 1.46 3.76 1.47
C GLY A 20 2.14 3.07 2.64
N LEU A 21 2.59 3.84 3.62
CA LEU A 21 3.23 3.31 4.82
C LEU A 21 2.28 2.45 5.64
N ALA A 22 1.04 2.91 5.85
CA ALA A 22 0.00 2.15 6.54
C ALA A 22 -0.30 0.81 5.85
N THR A 23 -0.41 0.80 4.53
CA THR A 23 -0.67 -0.41 3.73
C THR A 23 0.48 -1.40 3.86
N LEU A 24 1.74 -0.93 3.82
CA LEU A 24 2.91 -1.81 4.00
C LEU A 24 3.02 -2.32 5.43
N TRP A 25 2.79 -1.45 6.42
CA TRP A 25 2.88 -1.78 7.84
C TRP A 25 1.83 -2.83 8.25
N TRP A 26 0.59 -2.67 7.79
CA TRP A 26 -0.51 -3.61 8.05
C TRP A 26 -0.72 -4.66 6.96
N SER A 27 0.27 -4.84 6.07
CA SER A 27 0.13 -5.77 4.93
C SER A 27 -0.17 -7.21 5.37
N GLU A 28 0.41 -7.65 6.49
CA GLU A 28 0.17 -8.99 7.03
C GLU A 28 -1.26 -9.14 7.59
N ASP A 29 -1.76 -8.14 8.31
CA ASP A 29 -3.11 -8.16 8.87
C ASP A 29 -4.17 -8.04 7.77
N LEU A 30 -3.93 -7.19 6.78
CA LEU A 30 -4.77 -7.05 5.58
C LEU A 30 -4.83 -8.35 4.78
N MET A 31 -3.70 -9.04 4.63
CA MET A 31 -3.63 -10.36 4.03
C MET A 31 -4.48 -11.37 4.81
N LYS A 32 -4.30 -11.48 6.13
CA LYS A 32 -5.08 -12.40 6.98
C LYS A 32 -6.58 -12.11 6.88
N PHE A 33 -6.96 -10.84 6.93
CA PHE A 33 -8.36 -10.42 6.79
C PHE A 33 -8.94 -10.83 5.42
N LEU A 34 -8.19 -10.60 4.33
CA LEU A 34 -8.62 -10.96 2.98
C LEU A 34 -8.76 -12.48 2.81
N ILE A 35 -7.77 -13.24 3.30
CA ILE A 35 -7.76 -14.71 3.31
C ILE A 35 -8.98 -15.23 4.07
N HIS A 36 -9.27 -14.66 5.26
CA HIS A 36 -10.41 -15.05 6.07
C HIS A 36 -11.75 -14.76 5.38
N MET A 37 -11.89 -13.59 4.75
CA MET A 37 -13.10 -13.19 4.04
C MET A 37 -13.40 -14.08 2.82
N ILE A 38 -12.38 -14.51 2.08
CA ILE A 38 -12.52 -15.40 0.92
C ILE A 38 -12.69 -16.87 1.35
N GLY A 39 -12.11 -17.22 2.49
CA GLY A 39 -12.02 -18.57 3.03
C GLY A 39 -10.60 -19.12 2.96
N GLU A 40 -10.05 -19.49 4.10
CA GLU A 40 -8.67 -19.97 4.28
C GLU A 40 -8.39 -21.23 3.44
N GLU A 41 -9.34 -22.17 3.37
CA GLU A 41 -9.18 -23.42 2.62
C GLU A 41 -9.15 -23.20 1.10
N ARG A 42 -9.84 -22.16 0.59
CA ARG A 42 -9.85 -21.81 -0.84
C ARG A 42 -8.59 -21.07 -1.26
N THR A 43 -8.03 -20.27 -0.36
CA THR A 43 -6.91 -19.38 -0.64
C THR A 43 -5.56 -20.05 -0.41
N LEU A 44 -5.45 -20.91 0.59
CA LEU A 44 -4.20 -21.58 0.98
C LEU A 44 -4.21 -23.10 0.73
N GLY A 45 -5.39 -23.68 0.45
CA GLY A 45 -5.61 -25.11 0.25
C GLY A 45 -5.96 -25.81 1.56
N ALA A 46 -6.94 -26.71 1.53
CA ALA A 46 -7.46 -27.40 2.73
C ALA A 46 -6.41 -28.15 3.55
N GLY A 47 -5.37 -28.70 2.91
CA GLY A 47 -4.27 -29.38 3.60
C GLY A 47 -3.32 -28.46 4.38
N ASN A 48 -3.43 -27.14 4.20
CA ASN A 48 -2.56 -26.15 4.82
C ASN A 48 -3.26 -25.30 5.90
N VAL A 49 -4.47 -25.71 6.29
CA VAL A 49 -5.30 -25.01 7.26
C VAL A 49 -5.57 -25.98 8.41
N ILE A 50 -4.94 -25.74 9.55
CA ILE A 50 -5.09 -26.57 10.76
C ILE A 50 -5.99 -25.81 11.73
N ARG A 51 -7.17 -26.35 12.02
CA ARG A 51 -8.07 -25.78 13.03
C ARG A 51 -7.69 -26.32 14.40
N THR A 52 -7.51 -25.43 15.37
CA THR A 52 -7.19 -25.75 16.76
C THR A 52 -8.49 -25.95 17.55
N GLU A 53 -8.44 -26.77 18.61
CA GLU A 53 -9.60 -27.05 19.48
C GLU A 53 -10.19 -25.79 20.12
N ASP A 54 -9.36 -24.75 20.31
CA ASP A 54 -9.76 -23.43 20.82
C ASP A 54 -10.50 -22.55 19.78
N GLY A 55 -10.77 -23.08 18.58
CA GLY A 55 -11.39 -22.34 17.48
C GLY A 55 -10.42 -21.42 16.71
N GLY A 56 -9.12 -21.47 17.03
CA GLY A 56 -8.08 -20.80 16.25
C GLY A 56 -7.76 -21.52 14.94
N THR A 57 -7.12 -20.81 14.00
CA THR A 57 -6.64 -21.40 12.74
C THR A 57 -5.16 -21.14 12.54
N LEU A 58 -4.42 -22.21 12.26
CA LEU A 58 -3.00 -22.18 11.97
C LEU A 58 -2.77 -22.42 10.47
N LEU A 59 -2.14 -21.44 9.83
CA LEU A 59 -1.89 -21.40 8.40
C LEU A 59 -0.45 -21.88 8.12
N THR A 60 -0.28 -22.95 7.35
CA THR A 60 1.03 -23.61 7.14
C THR A 60 1.60 -23.47 5.75
N ASN A 61 0.98 -22.66 4.87
CA ASN A 61 1.45 -22.43 3.50
C ASN A 61 2.15 -21.07 3.37
N PRO A 62 3.45 -20.95 3.70
CA PRO A 62 4.17 -19.68 3.63
C PRO A 62 4.25 -19.12 2.20
N GLY A 63 4.30 -19.98 1.18
CA GLY A 63 4.29 -19.57 -0.22
C GLY A 63 2.95 -18.95 -0.63
N GLY A 64 1.84 -19.57 -0.25
CA GLY A 64 0.50 -19.02 -0.45
C GLY A 64 0.31 -17.70 0.29
N MET A 65 0.75 -17.61 1.54
CA MET A 65 0.69 -16.37 2.32
C MET A 65 1.47 -15.25 1.64
N ALA A 66 2.72 -15.50 1.21
CA ALA A 66 3.52 -14.51 0.49
C ALA A 66 2.82 -14.00 -0.79
N LEU A 67 2.20 -14.89 -1.56
CA LEU A 67 1.43 -14.52 -2.75
C LEU A 67 0.24 -13.61 -2.42
N TRP A 68 -0.45 -13.86 -1.31
CA TRP A 68 -1.56 -13.02 -0.85
C TRP A 68 -1.12 -11.69 -0.24
N THR A 69 0.13 -11.57 0.18
CA THR A 69 0.73 -10.30 0.63
C THR A 69 1.13 -9.40 -0.56
N LEU A 70 1.47 -9.99 -1.73
CA LEU A 70 1.95 -9.24 -2.90
C LEU A 70 1.05 -8.09 -3.35
N PRO A 71 -0.29 -8.22 -3.43
CA PRO A 71 -1.16 -7.12 -3.82
C PRO A 71 -1.01 -5.90 -2.89
N PHE A 72 -0.85 -6.11 -1.59
CA PHE A 72 -0.70 -5.04 -0.61
C PHE A 72 0.69 -4.40 -0.68
N LEU A 73 1.74 -5.20 -0.89
CA LEU A 73 3.08 -4.68 -1.16
C LEU A 73 3.11 -3.83 -2.42
N PHE A 74 2.51 -4.34 -3.50
CA PHE A 74 2.40 -3.61 -4.76
C PHE A 74 1.62 -2.31 -4.58
N LEU A 75 0.46 -2.36 -3.91
CA LEU A 75 -0.36 -1.17 -3.65
C LEU A 75 0.40 -0.12 -2.84
N GLY A 76 1.09 -0.53 -1.77
CA GLY A 76 1.90 0.37 -0.95
C GLY A 76 3.03 1.03 -1.74
N VAL A 77 3.76 0.26 -2.55
CA VAL A 77 4.80 0.80 -3.45
C VAL A 77 4.22 1.78 -4.46
N VAL A 78 3.07 1.45 -5.07
CA VAL A 78 2.39 2.34 -6.02
C VAL A 78 1.99 3.65 -5.35
N GLN A 79 1.40 3.61 -4.15
CA GLN A 79 1.02 4.81 -3.39
C GLN A 79 2.22 5.71 -3.09
N LEU A 80 3.34 5.13 -2.64
CA LEU A 80 4.58 5.87 -2.40
C LEU A 80 5.17 6.45 -3.70
N SER A 81 5.16 5.69 -4.79
CA SER A 81 5.64 6.16 -6.10
C SER A 81 4.80 7.32 -6.65
N ALA A 82 3.48 7.27 -6.47
CA ALA A 82 2.55 8.33 -6.86
C ALA A 82 2.82 9.60 -6.03
N ALA A 83 3.01 9.47 -4.72
CA ALA A 83 3.38 10.59 -3.86
C ALA A 83 4.72 11.22 -4.29
N GLY A 84 5.74 10.39 -4.54
CA GLY A 84 7.03 10.84 -5.03
C GLY A 84 6.92 11.57 -6.37
N THR A 85 6.08 11.06 -7.28
CA THR A 85 5.82 11.69 -8.58
C THR A 85 5.17 13.07 -8.41
N LEU A 86 4.19 13.22 -7.52
CA LEU A 86 3.57 14.53 -7.24
C LEU A 86 4.56 15.55 -6.67
N ILE A 87 5.43 15.10 -5.75
CA ILE A 87 6.48 15.95 -5.17
C ILE A 87 7.49 16.35 -6.24
N TRP A 88 7.94 15.41 -7.06
CA TRP A 88 8.87 15.64 -8.17
C TRP A 88 8.31 16.65 -9.18
N LEU A 89 7.09 16.45 -9.66
CA LEU A 89 6.44 17.34 -10.61
C LEU A 89 6.29 18.76 -10.05
N ARG A 90 5.97 18.88 -8.76
CA ARG A 90 5.92 20.18 -8.07
C ARG A 90 7.30 20.86 -8.07
N TRP A 91 8.36 20.10 -7.76
CA TRP A 91 9.73 20.62 -7.75
C TRP A 91 10.14 21.12 -9.14
N CYS A 92 10.03 20.29 -10.18
CA CYS A 92 10.42 20.65 -11.55
C CYS A 92 9.71 21.92 -12.05
N ARG A 93 8.42 22.06 -11.71
CA ARG A 93 7.64 23.25 -12.05
C ARG A 93 8.14 24.49 -11.32
N SER A 94 8.50 24.38 -10.04
CA SER A 94 9.07 25.49 -9.28
C SER A 94 10.39 25.96 -9.88
N SER A 95 11.26 25.04 -10.30
CA SER A 95 12.56 25.34 -10.90
C SER A 95 12.44 26.10 -12.23
N SER A 96 11.42 25.77 -13.03
CA SER A 96 11.20 26.39 -14.35
C SER A 96 10.73 27.85 -14.26
N THR A 97 10.22 28.30 -13.11
CA THR A 97 9.69 29.65 -12.94
C THR A 97 10.76 30.63 -12.41
N GLY A 98 11.89 30.12 -11.89
CA GLY A 98 13.00 30.93 -11.38
C GLY A 98 14.15 31.17 -12.37
N GLY A 99 14.03 30.70 -13.62
CA GLY A 99 15.11 30.73 -14.62
C GLY A 99 15.14 31.94 -15.57
N SER A 100 14.20 32.90 -15.47
CA SER A 100 14.17 34.10 -16.30
C SER A 100 14.55 35.36 -15.52
N THR A 101 15.82 35.46 -15.15
CA THR A 101 16.46 36.76 -14.85
C THR A 101 17.86 36.75 -15.46
N PHE A 102 17.92 37.05 -16.75
CA PHE A 102 19.09 37.60 -17.44
C PHE A 102 18.58 38.60 -18.48
#